data_AF-A0A661L3N5-F1
#
_entry.id   AF-A0A661L3N5-F1
#
_cell.length_a   1.000
_cell.length_b   1.000
_cell.length_c   1.000
_cell.angle_alpha   90.00
_cell.angle_beta   90.00
_cell.angle_gamma   90.00
#
_symmetry.space_group_name_H-M   'P 1'
#
loop_
_entity.id
_entity.type
_entity.pdbx_description
1 polymer ?
#
loop_
_entity_poly.entity_id
_entity_poly.type
_entity_poly.pdbx_seq_one_letter_code
_entity_poly.pdbx_strand_id
1 'polypeptide(L)' 'MEKEYQHLMQEPLKKARAIKKADIVIGIPFYNESETIGDVFKTAREGLETFYPEKKGVIICVGAQVGGKALDVINNISS' A
#
# COMPACT_ATOMS: atom_id res chain seq x y z
N MET A 1 20.58 11.87 3.90
CA MET A 1 19.54 11.85 2.86
C MET A 1 19.53 10.54 2.06
N GLU A 2 20.53 10.22 1.22
CA GLU A 2 20.47 9.00 0.39
C GLU A 2 20.57 7.68 1.18
N LYS A 3 21.51 7.57 2.15
CA LYS A 3 21.63 6.37 3.00
C LYS A 3 20.36 6.09 3.83
N GLU A 4 19.67 7.15 4.24
CA GLU A 4 18.45 7.08 5.05
C GLU A 4 17.26 6.62 4.21
N TYR A 5 17.14 7.15 2.99
CA TYR A 5 16.20 6.66 1.99
C TYR A 5 16.43 5.17 1.68
N GLN A 6 17.68 4.77 1.44
CA GLN A 6 18.03 3.37 1.18
C GLN A 6 17.66 2.46 2.36
N HIS A 7 17.87 2.92 3.59
CA HIS A 7 17.48 2.18 4.80
C HIS A 7 15.95 2.01 4.90
N LEU A 8 15.18 3.09 4.69
CA LEU A 8 13.71 3.06 4.72
C LEU A 8 13.11 2.14 3.64
N MET A 9 13.79 2.01 2.49
CA MET A 9 13.34 1.14 1.40
C MET A 9 13.65 -0.34 1.59
N GLN A 10 14.49 -0.74 2.56
CA GLN A 10 14.88 -2.15 2.72
C GLN A 10 13.70 -3.07 3.00
N GLU A 11 12.88 -2.74 4.00
CA GLU A 11 11.73 -3.56 4.39
C GLU A 11 10.62 -3.59 3.32
N PRO A 12 10.19 -2.45 2.73
CA PRO A 12 9.27 -2.46 1.59
C PRO A 12 9.77 -3.31 0.42
N LEU A 13 11.05 -3.20 0.05
CA LEU A 13 11.64 -3.98 -1.03
C LEU A 13 11.73 -5.47 -0.70
N LYS A 14 11.98 -5.82 0.57
CA LYS A 14 11.98 -7.21 1.03
C LYS A 14 10.58 -7.82 0.93
N LYS A 15 9.54 -7.10 1.37
CA LYS A 15 8.14 -7.52 1.22
C LYS A 15 7.74 -7.63 -0.24
N ALA A 16 8.11 -6.66 -1.07
CA ALA A 16 7.84 -6.69 -2.51
C ALA A 16 8.48 -7.90 -3.21
N ARG A 17 9.71 -8.29 -2.84
CA ARG A 17 10.34 -9.51 -3.36
C ARG A 17 9.57 -10.79 -2.99
N ALA A 18 8.94 -10.83 -1.83
CA ALA A 18 8.15 -11.99 -1.40
C ALA A 18 6.87 -12.18 -2.25
N ILE A 19 6.37 -11.12 -2.88
CA ILE A 19 5.12 -11.13 -3.65
C ILE A 19 5.23 -11.95 -4.96
N LYS A 20 6.44 -12.29 -5.43
CA LYS A 20 6.75 -13.12 -6.62
C LYS A 20 6.09 -12.67 -7.93
N LYS A 21 4.77 -12.79 -8.05
CA LYS A 21 3.98 -12.42 -9.24
C LYS A 21 2.68 -11.73 -8.81
N ALA A 22 2.44 -10.57 -9.40
CA ALA A 22 1.16 -9.87 -9.38
C ALA A 22 0.66 -9.69 -10.82
N ASP A 23 -0.63 -9.81 -11.02
CA ASP A 23 -1.27 -9.52 -12.31
C ASP A 23 -1.64 -8.03 -12.41
N ILE A 24 -1.88 -7.39 -11.25
CA ILE A 24 -2.25 -5.97 -11.15
C ILE A 24 -1.48 -5.33 -9.98
N VAL A 25 -0.91 -4.16 -10.22
CA VAL A 25 -0.25 -3.34 -9.18
C VAL A 25 -0.90 -1.95 -9.18
N ILE A 26 -1.36 -1.50 -8.01
CA ILE A 26 -1.96 -0.18 -7.81
C ILE A 26 -1.09 0.62 -6.85
N GLY A 27 -0.58 1.77 -7.30
CA GLY A 27 0.12 2.73 -6.45
C GLY A 27 -0.80 3.86 -6.01
N ILE A 28 -0.93 4.08 -4.70
CA ILE A 28 -1.73 5.16 -4.13
C ILE A 28 -0.78 6.13 -3.41
N PRO A 29 -0.40 7.25 -4.04
CA PRO A 29 0.36 8.29 -3.37
C PRO A 29 -0.51 9.06 -2.37
N PHE A 30 0.03 9.41 -1.20
CA PHE A 30 -0.63 10.26 -0.20
C PHE A 30 0.39 11.11 0.56
N TYR A 31 -0.01 12.24 1.11
CA TYR A 31 0.82 13.17 1.88
C TYR A 31 0.25 13.43 3.28
N ASN A 32 -0.96 13.99 3.37
CA ASN A 32 -1.63 14.37 4.62
C ASN A 32 -3.06 13.81 4.74
N GLU A 33 -3.43 12.91 3.83
CA GLU A 33 -4.76 12.29 3.70
C GLU A 33 -4.97 11.13 4.70
N SER A 34 -4.44 11.23 5.92
CA SER A 34 -4.51 10.14 6.91
C SER A 34 -5.93 9.71 7.25
N GLU A 35 -6.91 10.60 7.10
CA GLU A 35 -8.32 10.32 7.34
C GLU A 35 -9.04 9.71 6.13
N THR A 36 -8.57 9.95 4.90
CA THR A 36 -9.26 9.54 3.67
C THR A 36 -8.55 8.41 2.91
N ILE A 37 -7.27 8.16 3.21
CA ILE A 37 -6.50 7.07 2.57
C ILE A 37 -7.11 5.70 2.82
N GLY A 38 -7.77 5.50 3.97
CA GLY A 38 -8.49 4.28 4.29
C GLY A 38 -9.65 4.01 3.32
N ASP A 39 -10.42 5.04 3.00
CA ASP A 39 -11.52 4.95 2.05
C ASP A 39 -11.02 4.68 0.63
N VAL A 40 -9.96 5.38 0.19
CA VAL A 40 -9.34 5.16 -1.12
C VAL A 40 -8.80 3.73 -1.24
N PHE A 41 -8.11 3.23 -0.21
CA PHE A 41 -7.64 1.84 -0.16
C PHE A 41 -8.81 0.86 -0.25
N LYS A 42 -9.87 1.08 0.51
CA LYS A 42 -11.05 0.21 0.54
C LYS A 42 -11.72 0.15 -0.84
N THR A 43 -11.95 1.30 -1.47
CA THR A 43 -12.54 1.36 -2.82
C THR A 43 -11.65 0.65 -3.85
N ALA A 44 -10.33 0.82 -3.79
CA ALA A 44 -9.40 0.13 -4.68
C ALA A 44 -9.44 -1.40 -4.48
N ARG A 45 -9.49 -1.86 -3.22
CA ARG A 45 -9.64 -3.29 -2.89
C ARG A 45 -10.96 -3.86 -3.42
N GLU A 46 -12.08 -3.21 -3.12
CA GLU A 46 -13.41 -3.65 -3.56
C GLU A 46 -13.52 -3.70 -5.09
N GLY A 47 -12.91 -2.75 -5.79
CA GLY A 47 -12.82 -2.78 -7.25
C GLY A 47 -12.03 -3.98 -7.78
N LEU A 48 -10.89 -4.33 -7.15
CA LEU A 48 -10.12 -5.52 -7.53
C LEU A 48 -10.94 -6.79 -7.31
N GLU A 49 -11.58 -6.92 -6.15
CA GLU A 49 -12.40 -8.10 -5.80
C GLU A 49 -13.62 -8.24 -6.72
N THR A 50 -14.26 -7.13 -7.07
CA THR A 50 -15.48 -7.13 -7.89
C THR A 50 -15.20 -7.39 -9.37
N PHE A 51 -14.21 -6.70 -9.94
CA PHE A 51 -13.97 -6.71 -11.40
C PHE A 51 -12.87 -7.68 -11.82
N TYR A 52 -11.98 -8.06 -10.91
CA TYR A 52 -10.82 -8.91 -11.21
C TYR A 52 -10.61 -10.02 -10.15
N PRO A 53 -11.65 -10.81 -9.78
CA PRO A 53 -11.57 -11.78 -8.69
C PRO A 53 -10.50 -12.87 -8.89
N GLU A 54 -10.17 -13.18 -10.15
CA GLU A 54 -9.19 -14.20 -10.52
C GLU A 54 -7.75 -13.67 -10.64
N LYS A 55 -7.53 -12.36 -10.40
CA LYS A 55 -6.22 -11.70 -10.56
C LYS A 55 -5.57 -11.44 -9.22
N LYS A 56 -4.26 -11.65 -9.16
CA LYS A 56 -3.46 -11.30 -7.97
C LYS A 56 -3.15 -9.81 -7.99
N GLY A 57 -3.84 -9.05 -7.15
CA GLY A 57 -3.64 -7.62 -6.97
C GLY A 57 -2.66 -7.28 -5.85
N VAL A 58 -1.88 -6.21 -6.02
CA VAL A 58 -1.03 -5.61 -4.99
C VAL A 58 -1.32 -4.13 -4.92
N ILE A 59 -1.68 -3.63 -3.74
CA ILE A 59 -1.87 -2.20 -3.49
C ILE A 59 -0.68 -1.68 -2.70
N ILE A 60 -0.05 -0.61 -3.19
CA ILE A 60 1.12 0.03 -2.59
C ILE A 60 0.73 1.46 -2.24
N CYS A 61 0.56 1.73 -0.94
CA CYS A 61 0.32 3.07 -0.45
C CYS A 61 1.66 3.74 -0.13
N VAL A 62 1.96 4.89 -0.75
CA VAL A 62 3.24 5.60 -0.59
C VAL A 62 2.98 7.01 -0.09
N GLY A 63 3.56 7.39 1.05
CA GLY A 63 3.39 8.75 1.54
C GLY A 63 4.50 9.32 2.40
N ALA A 64 4.54 10.65 2.43
CA ALA A 64 5.54 11.43 3.14
C ALA A 64 5.19 11.51 4.63
N GLN A 65 5.58 10.48 5.37
CA GLN A 65 5.77 10.42 6.81
C GLN A 65 5.11 11.55 7.65
N VAL A 66 3.79 11.51 7.75
CA VAL A 66 3.07 12.03 8.92
C VAL A 66 2.47 10.84 9.67
N GLY A 67 3.34 10.27 10.50
CA GLY A 67 3.08 9.49 11.72
C GLY A 67 2.07 8.34 11.69
N GLY A 68 2.57 7.09 11.63
CA GLY A 68 1.99 5.86 12.23
C GLY A 68 0.56 5.43 11.85
N LYS A 69 -0.41 6.32 11.99
CA LYS A 69 -1.86 6.11 11.88
C LYS A 69 -2.33 5.63 10.52
N ALA A 70 -1.75 6.10 9.41
CA ALA A 70 -2.17 5.69 8.07
C ALA A 70 -1.87 4.20 7.79
N LEU A 71 -0.72 3.71 8.27
CA LEU A 71 -0.37 2.29 8.18
C LEU A 71 -1.22 1.44 9.13
N ASP A 72 -1.54 1.94 10.32
CA ASP A 72 -2.41 1.25 11.28
C ASP A 72 -3.83 1.05 10.74
N VAL A 73 -4.39 2.03 10.05
CA VAL A 73 -5.71 1.92 9.40
C VAL A 73 -5.69 0.83 8.32
N ILE A 74 -4.67 0.80 7.46
CA ILE A 74 -4.57 -0.22 6.39
C ILE A 74 -4.39 -1.63 6.98
N ASN A 75 -3.58 -1.77 8.03
CA ASN A 75 -3.35 -3.07 8.68
C ASN A 75 -4.63 -3.60 9.37
N ASN A 76 -5.44 -2.73 9.97
CA ASN A 76 -6.72 -3.11 10.59
C ASN A 76 -7.81 -3.50 9.58
N ILE A 77 -7.73 -3.03 8.33
CA ILE A 77 -8.68 -3.38 7.26
C ILE A 77 -8.34 -4.71 6.57
N SER A 78 -7.07 -5.13 6.66
CA SER A 78 -6.54 -6.34 6.01
C SER A 78 -6.63 -7.61 6.87
N SER A 79 -7.30 -7.52 8.03
CA SER A 79 -7.57 -8.65 8.93
C SER A 79 -8.88 -9.36 8.59
#